data_AF-A0A7X4Z668-F1
#
_entry.id   AF-A0A7X4Z668-F1
#
_cell.length_a   1.000
_cell.length_b   1.000
_cell.length_c   1.000
_cell.angle_alpha   90.00
_cell.angle_beta   90.00
_cell.angle_gamma   90.00
#
_symmetry.space_group_name_H-M   'P 1'
#
loop_
_entity.id
_entity.type
_entity.pdbx_description
1 polymer ?
#
loop_
_entity_poly.entity_id
_entity_poly.type
_entity_poly.pdbx_seq_one_letter_code
_entity_poly.pdbx_strand_id
1 'polypeptide(L)'
;MLTYKKGQSNRLTTQQKEGQGPITIFHKDAQLHDKEVFNTSTAVMKQLEFEFPMLILQYRKDLSKKEINKALQKIDNYLGQTLFVENARIKPDGGIIEVKDDNGDWRVVLVTEAKHQGKDIENIIAGKLVGKKNDQDLMAAGNAIERAYKNVNEIANFMLAERYFPYILFLEGSNFLTQNVTVTRPDGRTVTLVYNDGTLNRLDRLTAANYGMPINTNLCKNRFVKCNGTTIMLQAASIYTRGEGGHWNDEEMIATMLDVSRTSLKMLGTDIFQQLTSYRK
;
A
#
# COMPACT_ATOMS: atom_id res chain seq x y z
N MET A 1 23.12 -33.03 43.94
CA MET A 1 22.51 -31.74 43.54
C MET A 1 23.25 -31.23 42.31
N LEU A 2 22.65 -31.37 41.14
CA LEU A 2 23.19 -30.90 39.85
C LEU A 2 22.33 -29.72 39.40
N THR A 3 22.94 -28.55 39.24
CA THR A 3 22.30 -27.34 38.68
C THR A 3 22.79 -27.14 37.24
N TYR A 4 21.86 -27.19 36.29
CA TYR A 4 22.10 -26.97 34.86
C TYR A 4 21.87 -25.51 34.47
N LYS A 5 22.71 -25.05 33.54
CA LYS A 5 22.90 -23.69 33.01
C LYS A 5 21.67 -23.13 32.27
N LYS A 6 21.30 -21.87 32.57
CA LYS A 6 20.49 -20.98 31.69
C LYS A 6 21.43 -20.19 30.78
N GLY A 7 21.40 -20.47 29.48
CA GLY A 7 22.20 -19.74 28.50
C GLY A 7 21.67 -19.94 27.09
N GLN A 8 20.49 -19.39 26.78
CA GLN A 8 20.02 -19.34 25.38
C GLN A 8 18.96 -18.25 25.09
N SER A 9 18.39 -17.56 26.08
CA SER A 9 17.30 -16.60 25.85
C SER A 9 17.75 -15.18 25.49
N ASN A 10 19.01 -14.80 25.73
CA ASN A 10 19.46 -13.41 25.53
C ASN A 10 20.15 -13.15 24.17
N ARG A 11 20.42 -14.18 23.35
CA ARG A 11 21.04 -13.98 22.01
C ARG A 11 20.01 -13.72 20.90
N LEU A 12 18.76 -14.15 21.07
CA LEU A 12 17.69 -13.94 20.10
C LEU A 12 17.16 -12.50 20.09
N THR A 13 17.16 -11.83 21.24
CA THR A 13 16.73 -10.42 21.38
C THR A 13 17.78 -9.42 20.91
N THR A 14 19.07 -9.80 20.86
CA THR A 14 20.13 -8.94 20.30
C THR A 14 20.22 -9.04 18.78
N GLN A 15 19.97 -10.23 18.20
CA GLN A 15 19.96 -10.40 16.74
C GLN A 15 18.79 -9.69 16.04
N GLN A 16 17.67 -9.47 16.72
CA GLN A 16 16.57 -8.66 16.16
C GLN A 16 16.86 -7.14 16.18
N LYS A 17 17.86 -6.68 16.94
CA LYS A 17 18.27 -5.26 16.97
C LYS A 17 19.33 -4.91 15.94
N GLU A 18 20.11 -5.88 15.45
CA GLU A 18 21.08 -5.65 14.38
C GLU A 18 20.45 -5.61 12.97
N GLY A 19 19.21 -6.09 12.83
CA GLY A 19 18.46 -6.05 11.55
C GLY A 19 17.64 -4.77 11.31
N GLN A 20 17.54 -3.87 12.29
CA GLN A 20 16.79 -2.62 12.18
C GLN A 20 17.74 -1.43 12.04
N GLY A 21 18.26 -1.24 10.82
CA GLY A 21 18.67 0.10 10.36
C GLY A 21 17.48 1.06 10.34
N PRO A 22 17.70 2.36 10.08
CA PRO A 22 17.35 3.49 10.95
C PRO A 22 15.86 3.88 11.01
N ILE A 23 14.97 2.93 11.32
CA ILE A 23 13.58 3.23 11.73
C ILE A 23 13.57 4.18 12.95
N THR A 24 14.63 4.13 13.78
CA THR A 24 14.82 4.97 14.96
C THR A 24 15.01 6.48 14.69
N ILE A 25 15.38 6.91 13.47
CA ILE A 25 15.63 8.34 13.19
C ILE A 25 14.31 9.13 13.07
N PHE A 26 13.22 8.51 12.65
CA PHE A 26 11.92 9.18 12.44
C PHE A 26 11.05 9.30 13.70
N HIS A 27 11.47 8.66 14.79
CA HIS A 27 10.72 8.57 16.05
C HIS A 27 10.48 9.93 16.74
N LYS A 28 11.14 11.01 16.29
CA LYS A 28 11.02 12.36 16.88
C LYS A 28 10.21 13.37 16.05
N ASP A 29 10.12 13.21 14.74
CA ASP A 29 9.56 14.25 13.85
C ASP A 29 8.19 13.89 13.24
N ALA A 30 7.70 12.66 13.45
CA ALA A 30 6.44 12.19 12.87
C ALA A 30 5.18 12.57 13.68
N GLN A 31 5.32 13.23 14.84
CA GLN A 31 4.14 13.76 15.54
C GLN A 31 3.70 15.08 14.92
N LEU A 32 2.48 15.04 14.33
CA LEU A 32 1.63 16.15 13.87
C LEU A 32 1.73 16.45 12.36
N HIS A 33 0.80 15.89 11.58
CA HIS A 33 -0.20 16.65 10.81
C HIS A 33 -1.08 15.72 9.94
N ASP A 34 -2.32 16.17 9.75
CA ASP A 34 -3.52 15.50 9.23
C ASP A 34 -3.49 15.17 7.71
N LYS A 35 -2.47 14.42 7.25
CA LYS A 35 -2.39 13.69 5.96
C LYS A 35 -1.44 12.50 6.06
N GLU A 36 -1.81 11.50 6.84
CA GLU A 36 -0.97 10.34 7.22
C GLU A 36 -0.22 9.73 6.02
N VAL A 37 -0.90 9.40 4.91
CA VAL A 37 -0.24 8.68 3.80
C VAL A 37 0.73 9.52 2.98
N PHE A 38 0.46 10.82 2.83
CA PHE A 38 1.40 11.72 2.14
C PHE A 38 2.67 11.93 2.98
N ASN A 39 2.49 12.08 4.30
CA ASN A 39 3.60 12.26 5.23
C ASN A 39 4.47 11.00 5.29
N THR A 40 3.86 9.82 5.35
CA THR A 40 4.59 8.54 5.30
C THR A 40 5.30 8.35 3.97
N SER A 41 4.71 8.74 2.83
CA SER A 41 5.38 8.68 1.51
C SER A 41 6.62 9.58 1.44
N THR A 42 6.53 10.77 2.04
CA THR A 42 7.68 11.68 2.14
C THR A 42 8.78 11.10 3.04
N ALA A 43 8.42 10.46 4.16
CA ALA A 43 9.37 9.78 5.04
C ALA A 43 10.06 8.60 4.33
N VAL A 44 9.31 7.81 3.57
CA VAL A 44 9.85 6.72 2.74
C VAL A 44 10.84 7.25 1.71
N MET A 45 10.52 8.34 1.01
CA MET A 45 11.44 8.96 0.05
C MET A 45 12.77 9.36 0.72
N LYS A 46 12.71 10.07 1.85
CA LYS A 46 13.91 10.46 2.62
C LYS A 46 14.74 9.26 3.07
N GLN A 47 14.07 8.20 3.50
CA GLN A 47 14.74 6.98 3.93
C GLN A 47 15.42 6.25 2.75
N LEU A 48 14.78 6.24 1.58
CA LEU A 48 15.40 5.71 0.35
C LEU A 48 16.58 6.56 -0.11
N GLU A 49 16.51 7.89 -0.04
CA GLU A 49 17.62 8.80 -0.32
C GLU A 49 18.80 8.56 0.65
N PHE A 50 18.51 8.30 1.92
CA PHE A 50 19.53 7.97 2.91
C PHE A 50 20.18 6.60 2.64
N GLU A 51 19.37 5.58 2.30
CA GLU A 51 19.87 4.22 2.00
C GLU A 51 20.63 4.15 0.68
N PHE A 52 20.20 4.93 -0.31
CA PHE A 52 20.72 4.91 -1.68
C PHE A 52 21.10 6.33 -2.13
N PRO A 53 22.12 6.96 -1.52
CA PRO A 53 22.50 8.35 -1.78
C PRO A 53 23.02 8.60 -3.20
N MET A 54 23.28 7.54 -3.95
CA MET A 54 23.68 7.59 -5.37
C MET A 54 22.51 7.66 -6.34
N LEU A 55 21.30 7.28 -5.89
CA LEU A 55 20.11 7.26 -6.74
C LEU A 55 19.41 8.62 -6.67
N ILE A 56 18.92 9.07 -7.81
CA ILE A 56 18.12 10.30 -7.89
C ILE A 56 16.65 9.90 -7.79
N LEU A 57 16.01 10.27 -6.69
CA LEU A 57 14.61 10.01 -6.42
C LEU A 57 13.79 11.29 -6.64
N GLN A 58 12.52 11.12 -7.00
CA GLN A 58 11.55 12.22 -6.97
C GLN A 58 10.19 11.76 -6.49
N TYR A 59 9.44 12.72 -5.95
CA TYR A 59 8.06 12.54 -5.56
C TYR A 59 7.13 13.31 -6.49
N ARG A 60 6.03 12.67 -6.90
CA ARG A 60 4.97 13.26 -7.72
C ARG A 60 3.61 13.10 -7.07
N LYS A 61 2.80 14.15 -7.15
CA LYS A 61 1.42 14.17 -6.62
C LYS A 61 0.39 13.59 -7.59
N ASP A 62 0.70 13.62 -8.88
CA ASP A 62 -0.24 13.24 -9.93
C ASP A 62 0.47 12.70 -11.18
N LEU A 63 -0.31 11.94 -11.95
CA LEU A 63 0.08 11.38 -13.24
C LEU A 63 -0.99 11.73 -14.27
N SER A 64 -0.59 12.38 -15.36
CA SER A 64 -1.54 12.78 -16.40
C SER A 64 -1.95 11.60 -17.27
N LYS A 65 -3.19 11.62 -17.78
CA LYS A 65 -3.68 10.59 -18.71
C LYS A 65 -2.86 10.57 -20.00
N LYS A 66 -2.31 11.71 -20.41
CA LYS A 66 -1.42 11.85 -21.57
C LYS A 66 -0.12 11.06 -21.40
N GLU A 67 0.45 11.05 -20.19
CA GLU A 67 1.64 10.25 -19.89
C GLU A 67 1.34 8.75 -19.93
N ILE A 68 0.20 8.33 -19.35
CA ILE A 68 -0.27 6.93 -19.40
C ILE A 68 -0.43 6.48 -20.86
N ASN A 69 -1.10 7.29 -21.67
CA ASN A 69 -1.31 7.01 -23.09
C ASN A 69 0.02 6.90 -23.85
N LYS A 70 0.98 7.82 -23.59
CA LYS A 70 2.31 7.75 -24.21
C LYS A 70 3.07 6.49 -23.81
N ALA A 71 2.98 6.05 -22.55
CA ALA A 71 3.61 4.82 -22.09
C ALA A 71 3.01 3.59 -22.80
N LEU A 72 1.68 3.54 -22.93
CA LEU A 72 0.99 2.50 -23.68
C LEU A 72 1.37 2.47 -25.17
N GLN A 73 1.49 3.64 -25.81
CA GLN A 73 1.87 3.77 -27.22
C GLN A 73 3.31 3.28 -27.51
N LYS A 74 4.21 3.32 -26.52
CA LYS A 74 5.55 2.73 -26.64
C LYS A 74 5.51 1.19 -26.72
N ILE A 75 4.43 0.58 -26.23
CA ILE A 75 4.25 -0.88 -26.21
C ILE A 75 3.54 -1.32 -27.50
N ASP A 76 2.44 -0.64 -27.85
CA ASP A 76 1.66 -0.95 -29.04
C ASP A 76 0.96 0.33 -29.56
N ASN A 77 1.08 0.59 -30.87
CA ASN A 77 0.55 1.79 -31.52
C ASN A 77 -0.98 1.90 -31.47
N TYR A 78 -1.69 0.81 -31.19
CA TYR A 78 -3.15 0.78 -31.04
C TYR A 78 -3.61 1.19 -29.62
N LEU A 79 -2.72 1.18 -28.63
CA LEU A 79 -3.06 1.52 -27.24
C LEU A 79 -2.94 3.03 -26.98
N GLY A 80 -3.61 3.53 -25.94
CA GLY A 80 -3.47 4.93 -25.50
C GLY A 80 -4.04 6.00 -26.46
N GLN A 81 -4.98 5.65 -27.34
CA GLN A 81 -5.44 6.52 -28.42
C GLN A 81 -6.46 7.60 -28.01
N THR A 82 -7.13 7.42 -26.86
CA THR A 82 -8.26 8.27 -26.46
C THR A 82 -7.87 9.24 -25.35
N LEU A 83 -8.18 10.53 -25.53
CA LEU A 83 -8.10 11.56 -24.50
C LEU A 83 -9.17 12.62 -24.76
N PHE A 84 -10.29 12.57 -24.03
CA PHE A 84 -11.39 13.52 -24.20
C PHE A 84 -11.20 14.83 -23.44
N VAL A 85 -10.47 14.77 -22.32
CA VAL A 85 -10.19 15.92 -21.45
C VAL A 85 -8.68 16.05 -21.34
N GLU A 86 -8.11 17.11 -21.92
CA GLU A 86 -6.66 17.24 -22.11
C GLU A 86 -5.87 17.26 -20.79
N ASN A 87 -6.43 17.88 -19.75
CA ASN A 87 -5.80 18.02 -18.44
C ASN A 87 -6.14 16.89 -17.45
N ALA A 88 -6.78 15.80 -17.93
CA ALA A 88 -7.16 14.64 -17.12
C ALA A 88 -5.93 14.00 -16.45
N ARG A 89 -6.08 13.63 -15.18
CA ARG A 89 -5.01 13.06 -14.35
C ARG A 89 -5.58 12.20 -13.24
N ILE A 90 -4.77 11.28 -12.74
CA ILE A 90 -5.00 10.58 -11.48
C ILE A 90 -4.15 11.21 -10.37
N LYS A 91 -4.66 11.16 -9.14
CA LYS A 91 -3.99 11.66 -7.93
C LYS A 91 -4.10 10.60 -6.85
N PRO A 92 -3.15 9.65 -6.77
CA PRO A 92 -3.06 8.73 -5.63
C PRO A 92 -2.83 9.53 -4.35
N ASP A 93 -3.53 9.18 -3.26
CA ASP A 93 -3.52 9.98 -2.03
C ASP A 93 -2.12 10.12 -1.41
N GLY A 94 -1.30 9.07 -1.50
CA GLY A 94 0.10 9.09 -1.09
C GLY A 94 1.09 9.38 -2.22
N GLY A 95 0.59 9.69 -3.42
CA GLY A 95 1.42 10.03 -4.58
C GLY A 95 2.25 8.87 -5.14
N ILE A 96 3.32 9.26 -5.85
CA ILE A 96 4.17 8.39 -6.65
C ILE A 96 5.62 8.74 -6.33
N ILE A 97 6.43 7.75 -5.96
CA ILE A 97 7.89 7.89 -5.85
C ILE A 97 8.50 7.25 -7.10
N GLU A 98 9.44 7.95 -7.73
CA GLU A 98 10.17 7.49 -8.91
C GLU A 98 11.68 7.57 -8.67
N VAL A 99 12.43 6.68 -9.33
CA VAL A 99 13.89 6.71 -9.40
C VAL A 99 14.31 6.95 -10.84
N LYS A 100 15.37 7.74 -11.06
CA LYS A 100 15.96 7.91 -12.38
C LYS A 100 16.89 6.73 -12.68
N ASP A 101 16.67 6.06 -13.81
CA ASP A 101 17.53 4.96 -14.25
C ASP A 101 18.79 5.45 -15.00
N ASP A 102 19.67 4.52 -15.34
CA ASP A 102 20.95 4.79 -16.00
C ASP A 102 20.77 5.39 -17.41
N ASN A 103 19.61 5.19 -18.04
CA ASN A 103 19.25 5.80 -19.33
C ASN A 103 18.62 7.19 -19.17
N GLY A 104 18.37 7.61 -17.93
CA GLY A 104 17.76 8.88 -17.58
C GLY A 104 16.24 8.87 -17.56
N ASP A 105 15.61 7.71 -17.69
CA ASP A 105 14.16 7.55 -17.60
C ASP A 105 13.71 7.45 -16.13
N TRP A 106 12.54 8.00 -15.82
CA TRP A 106 11.95 7.89 -14.48
C TRP A 106 11.13 6.61 -14.36
N ARG A 107 11.45 5.81 -13.34
CA ARG A 107 10.87 4.49 -13.07
C ARG A 107 10.13 4.53 -11.74
N VAL A 108 8.86 4.14 -11.74
CA VAL A 108 8.01 4.20 -10.54
C VAL A 108 8.47 3.18 -9.50
N VAL A 109 8.82 3.62 -8.30
CA VAL A 109 9.28 2.76 -7.20
C VAL A 109 8.16 2.43 -6.22
N LEU A 110 7.19 3.35 -6.06
CA LEU A 110 6.09 3.20 -5.12
C LEU A 110 4.88 4.05 -5.56
N VAL A 111 3.68 3.49 -5.45
CA VAL A 111 2.42 4.23 -5.49
C VAL A 111 1.57 3.80 -4.30
N THR A 112 1.04 4.76 -3.54
CA THR A 112 0.20 4.44 -2.38
C THR A 112 -1.13 5.19 -2.37
N GLU A 113 -2.13 4.49 -1.86
CA GLU A 113 -3.47 5.03 -1.64
C GLU A 113 -4.01 4.45 -0.33
N ALA A 114 -4.68 5.28 0.47
CA ALA A 114 -5.45 4.81 1.62
C ALA A 114 -6.93 5.05 1.41
N LYS A 115 -7.74 4.10 1.87
CA LYS A 115 -9.19 4.18 1.83
C LYS A 115 -9.75 3.79 3.20
N HIS A 116 -10.51 4.72 3.75
CA HIS A 116 -11.28 4.52 4.97
C HIS A 116 -12.75 4.29 4.62
N GLN A 117 -13.34 3.19 5.10
CA GLN A 117 -14.78 2.91 4.94
C GLN A 117 -15.35 2.15 6.14
N GLY A 118 -16.53 2.61 6.58
CA GLY A 118 -17.25 2.05 7.73
C GLY A 118 -16.79 2.67 9.03
N LYS A 119 -17.71 3.37 9.71
CA LYS A 119 -17.46 4.08 10.99
C LYS A 119 -18.18 3.42 12.17
N ASP A 120 -18.51 2.14 12.03
CA ASP A 120 -19.39 1.45 12.98
C ASP A 120 -18.71 1.33 14.36
N ILE A 121 -17.41 1.07 14.40
CA ILE A 121 -16.63 1.00 15.65
C ILE A 121 -16.69 2.34 16.39
N GLU A 122 -16.40 3.45 15.71
CA GLU A 122 -16.40 4.79 16.29
C GLU A 122 -17.80 5.22 16.73
N ASN A 123 -18.83 4.89 15.95
CA ASN A 123 -20.23 5.17 16.30
C ASN A 123 -20.66 4.41 17.57
N ILE A 124 -20.29 3.13 17.69
CA ILE A 124 -20.61 2.29 18.85
C ILE A 124 -19.91 2.83 20.10
N ILE A 125 -18.61 3.16 20.02
CA ILE A 125 -17.85 3.75 21.13
C ILE A 125 -18.47 5.09 21.57
N ALA A 126 -18.95 5.90 20.62
CA ALA A 126 -19.61 7.16 20.90
C ALA A 126 -21.07 7.02 21.39
N GLY A 127 -21.61 5.79 21.44
CA GLY A 127 -23.01 5.55 21.80
C GLY A 127 -24.01 6.07 20.75
N LYS A 128 -23.57 6.30 19.52
CA LYS A 128 -24.42 6.78 18.43
C LYS A 128 -25.16 5.61 17.78
N LEU A 129 -26.44 5.82 17.48
CA LEU A 129 -27.23 4.93 16.64
C LEU A 129 -27.29 5.49 15.22
N VAL A 130 -27.43 4.59 14.25
CA VAL A 130 -27.41 4.86 12.81
C VAL A 130 -28.66 4.29 12.14
N GLY A 131 -28.71 4.38 10.81
CA GLY A 131 -29.88 4.00 10.01
C GLY A 131 -30.90 5.12 9.87
N LYS A 132 -31.86 4.95 8.96
CA LYS A 132 -32.85 6.00 8.61
C LYS A 132 -33.68 6.46 9.82
N LYS A 133 -33.90 5.58 10.79
CA LYS A 133 -34.64 5.84 12.03
C LYS A 133 -33.75 6.09 13.24
N ASN A 134 -32.41 6.10 13.08
CA ASN A 134 -31.43 6.17 14.17
C ASN A 134 -31.66 5.12 15.27
N ASP A 135 -31.94 3.88 14.86
CA ASP A 135 -32.32 2.76 15.73
C ASP A 135 -31.39 1.55 15.59
N GLN A 136 -30.34 1.64 14.77
CA GLN A 136 -29.42 0.54 14.48
C GLN A 136 -28.03 0.82 15.06
N ASP A 137 -27.32 -0.23 15.46
CA ASP A 137 -25.91 -0.12 15.86
C ASP A 137 -24.94 -0.10 14.67
N LEU A 138 -25.32 -0.75 13.57
CA LEU A 138 -24.48 -0.94 12.39
C LEU A 138 -25.13 -0.29 11.17
N MET A 139 -24.32 0.33 10.34
CA MET A 139 -24.71 0.85 9.03
C MET A 139 -24.47 -0.21 7.97
N ALA A 140 -25.44 -0.41 7.08
CA ALA A 140 -25.23 -1.22 5.88
C ALA A 140 -24.11 -0.58 5.02
N ALA A 141 -23.06 -1.34 4.73
CA ALA A 141 -21.89 -0.82 4.04
C ALA A 141 -22.19 -0.46 2.58
N GLY A 142 -21.70 0.68 2.12
CA GLY A 142 -21.79 1.11 0.73
C GLY A 142 -20.77 0.43 -0.20
N ASN A 143 -20.73 0.87 -1.45
CA ASN A 143 -19.85 0.34 -2.52
C ASN A 143 -18.79 1.34 -2.99
N ALA A 144 -18.57 2.44 -2.26
CA ALA A 144 -17.69 3.53 -2.71
C ALA A 144 -16.23 3.10 -2.90
N ILE A 145 -15.82 2.03 -2.19
CA ILE A 145 -14.48 1.44 -2.26
C ILE A 145 -14.12 0.87 -3.64
N GLU A 146 -15.10 0.49 -4.45
CA GLU A 146 -14.87 -0.05 -5.81
C GLU A 146 -14.18 0.97 -6.74
N ARG A 147 -14.22 2.27 -6.41
CA ARG A 147 -13.51 3.30 -7.15
C ARG A 147 -11.97 3.15 -7.09
N ALA A 148 -11.43 2.39 -6.15
CA ALA A 148 -10.00 2.12 -6.05
C ALA A 148 -9.44 1.46 -7.33
N TYR A 149 -10.22 0.60 -7.99
CA TYR A 149 -9.79 -0.07 -9.23
C TYR A 149 -9.39 0.90 -10.33
N LYS A 150 -10.02 2.07 -10.40
CA LYS A 150 -9.72 3.04 -11.46
C LYS A 150 -8.26 3.48 -11.37
N ASN A 151 -7.75 3.82 -10.19
CA ASN A 151 -6.36 4.22 -10.04
C ASN A 151 -5.40 3.02 -10.19
N VAL A 152 -5.77 1.84 -9.68
CA VAL A 152 -5.00 0.60 -9.86
C VAL A 152 -4.78 0.30 -11.36
N ASN A 153 -5.85 0.32 -12.15
CA ASN A 153 -5.79 0.04 -13.59
C ASN A 153 -5.00 1.11 -14.37
N GLU A 154 -5.10 2.38 -13.98
CA GLU A 154 -4.35 3.46 -14.61
C GLU A 154 -2.83 3.33 -14.38
N ILE A 155 -2.40 2.98 -13.17
CA ILE A 155 -0.99 2.70 -12.89
C ILE A 155 -0.55 1.39 -13.54
N ALA A 156 -1.39 0.36 -13.56
CA ALA A 156 -1.06 -0.91 -14.22
C ALA A 156 -0.78 -0.69 -15.72
N ASN A 157 -1.62 0.11 -16.39
CA ASN A 157 -1.43 0.53 -17.76
C ASN A 157 -0.15 1.35 -17.96
N PHE A 158 0.14 2.30 -17.07
CA PHE A 158 1.36 3.10 -17.13
C PHE A 158 2.63 2.24 -17.02
N MET A 159 2.57 1.22 -16.15
CA MET A 159 3.67 0.30 -15.86
C MET A 159 3.57 -1.02 -16.64
N LEU A 160 2.83 -1.06 -17.75
CA LEU A 160 2.57 -2.32 -18.47
C LEU A 160 3.85 -2.98 -19.02
N ALA A 161 4.89 -2.19 -19.30
CA ALA A 161 6.21 -2.70 -19.70
C ALA A 161 7.06 -3.20 -18.52
N GLU A 162 6.67 -2.90 -17.28
CA GLU A 162 7.43 -3.20 -16.08
C GLU A 162 7.14 -4.62 -15.57
N ARG A 163 8.17 -5.26 -15.02
CA ARG A 163 8.05 -6.62 -14.44
C ARG A 163 7.71 -6.61 -12.94
N TYR A 164 7.29 -5.47 -12.43
CA TYR A 164 6.88 -5.25 -11.06
C TYR A 164 5.75 -4.21 -11.02
N PHE A 165 5.00 -4.17 -9.93
CA PHE A 165 3.82 -3.33 -9.74
C PHE A 165 3.71 -2.90 -8.27
N PRO A 166 4.36 -1.79 -7.87
CA PRO A 166 4.49 -1.37 -6.49
C PRO A 166 3.31 -0.52 -6.02
N TYR A 167 2.09 -1.01 -6.27
CA TYR A 167 0.86 -0.35 -5.84
C TYR A 167 0.42 -0.88 -4.49
N ILE A 168 0.35 -0.02 -3.48
CA ILE A 168 -0.14 -0.35 -2.15
C ILE A 168 -1.49 0.30 -1.92
N LEU A 169 -2.47 -0.50 -1.50
CA LEU A 169 -3.77 -0.02 -1.04
C LEU A 169 -3.92 -0.33 0.45
N PHE A 170 -3.87 0.70 1.28
CA PHE A 170 -4.14 0.61 2.70
C PHE A 170 -5.63 0.79 2.97
N LEU A 171 -6.21 -0.17 3.69
CA LEU A 171 -7.63 -0.21 4.03
C LEU A 171 -7.83 -0.05 5.53
N GLU A 172 -8.80 0.77 5.89
CA GLU A 172 -9.11 1.10 7.27
C GLU A 172 -10.61 1.21 7.49
N GLY A 173 -11.05 0.82 8.69
CA GLY A 173 -12.43 0.94 9.14
C GLY A 173 -13.15 -0.39 9.22
N SER A 174 -14.32 -0.33 9.84
CA SER A 174 -15.16 -1.48 10.18
C SER A 174 -15.66 -2.30 8.99
N ASN A 175 -15.55 -1.82 7.74
CA ASN A 175 -15.92 -2.60 6.56
C ASN A 175 -14.79 -3.52 6.05
N PHE A 176 -13.60 -3.49 6.66
CA PHE A 176 -12.44 -4.26 6.21
C PHE A 176 -11.91 -5.21 7.29
N LEU A 177 -12.78 -5.67 8.17
CA LEU A 177 -12.40 -6.60 9.24
C LEU A 177 -11.90 -7.95 8.68
N THR A 178 -10.90 -8.52 9.33
CA THR A 178 -10.45 -9.91 9.10
C THR A 178 -10.57 -10.78 10.35
N GLN A 179 -11.02 -10.20 11.47
CA GLN A 179 -11.34 -10.89 12.71
C GLN A 179 -12.55 -10.23 13.37
N ASN A 180 -13.28 -10.98 14.19
CA ASN A 180 -14.40 -10.41 14.95
C ASN A 180 -13.89 -9.36 15.93
N VAL A 181 -14.67 -8.29 16.10
CA VAL A 181 -14.34 -7.20 17.03
C VAL A 181 -15.54 -6.97 17.93
N THR A 182 -15.32 -7.00 19.24
CA THR A 182 -16.35 -6.67 20.23
C THR A 182 -16.05 -5.29 20.80
N VAL A 183 -17.05 -4.41 20.72
CA VAL A 183 -16.95 -3.02 21.15
C VAL A 183 -18.02 -2.77 22.21
N THR A 184 -17.64 -2.11 23.30
CA THR A 184 -18.57 -1.76 24.39
C THR A 184 -19.07 -0.33 24.19
N ARG A 185 -20.38 -0.16 24.23
CA ARG A 185 -21.04 1.15 24.19
C ARG A 185 -20.95 1.85 25.55
N PRO A 186 -21.15 3.19 25.61
CA PRO A 186 -21.16 3.93 26.88
C PRO A 186 -22.23 3.45 27.88
N ASP A 187 -23.31 2.83 27.41
CA ASP A 187 -24.37 2.24 28.23
C ASP A 187 -24.02 0.85 28.80
N GLY A 188 -22.80 0.34 28.53
CA GLY A 188 -22.31 -0.96 28.98
C GLY A 188 -22.69 -2.14 28.07
N ARG A 189 -23.54 -1.93 27.06
CA ARG A 189 -23.90 -2.97 26.10
C ARG A 189 -22.74 -3.29 25.16
N THR A 190 -22.49 -4.57 24.94
CA THR A 190 -21.49 -5.02 23.97
C THR A 190 -22.12 -5.26 22.60
N VAL A 191 -21.42 -4.84 21.55
CA VAL A 191 -21.79 -5.08 20.15
C VAL A 191 -20.63 -5.83 19.50
N THR A 192 -20.93 -6.96 18.87
CA THR A 192 -19.92 -7.74 18.16
C THR A 192 -20.09 -7.54 16.66
N LEU A 193 -19.04 -7.02 16.02
CA LEU A 193 -18.92 -6.92 14.58
C LEU A 193 -18.32 -8.23 14.07
N VAL A 194 -19.09 -8.96 13.27
CA VAL A 194 -18.67 -10.24 12.71
C VAL A 194 -17.97 -9.98 11.38
N TYR A 195 -16.71 -10.39 11.24
CA TYR A 195 -15.91 -9.99 10.09
C TYR A 195 -16.42 -10.56 8.77
N ASN A 196 -17.07 -11.73 8.78
CA ASN A 196 -17.59 -12.38 7.58
C ASN A 196 -19.06 -12.04 7.27
N ASP A 197 -19.60 -10.99 7.91
CA ASP A 197 -20.93 -10.48 7.61
C ASP A 197 -20.92 -9.67 6.30
N GLY A 198 -21.64 -10.15 5.30
CA GLY A 198 -21.77 -9.49 3.99
C GLY A 198 -22.50 -8.15 4.02
N THR A 199 -23.20 -7.79 5.10
CA THR A 199 -23.78 -6.46 5.28
C THR A 199 -22.72 -5.40 5.64
N LEU A 200 -21.62 -5.84 6.25
CA LEU A 200 -20.52 -5.01 6.75
C LEU A 200 -19.27 -5.10 5.87
N ASN A 201 -18.78 -6.31 5.59
CA ASN A 201 -17.47 -6.52 4.98
C ASN A 201 -17.47 -6.19 3.47
N ARG A 202 -16.42 -5.49 3.01
CA ARG A 202 -16.23 -5.08 1.62
C ARG A 202 -14.86 -5.47 1.06
N LEU A 203 -14.08 -6.31 1.73
CA LEU A 203 -12.78 -6.79 1.24
C LEU A 203 -12.91 -7.52 -0.10
N ASP A 204 -13.92 -8.37 -0.28
CA ASP A 204 -14.15 -9.09 -1.54
C ASP A 204 -14.45 -8.17 -2.73
N ARG A 205 -14.78 -6.90 -2.46
CA ARG A 205 -14.89 -5.90 -3.53
C ARG A 205 -13.54 -5.50 -4.09
N LEU A 206 -12.43 -5.82 -3.43
CA LEU A 206 -11.08 -5.42 -3.81
C LEU A 206 -10.17 -6.59 -4.21
N THR A 207 -10.53 -7.84 -3.89
CA THR A 207 -9.70 -9.03 -4.15
C THR A 207 -9.45 -9.29 -5.63
N ALA A 208 -10.25 -8.72 -6.55
CA ALA A 208 -9.92 -8.81 -7.98
C ALA A 208 -8.67 -8.00 -8.35
N ALA A 209 -8.30 -6.97 -7.58
CA ALA A 209 -7.12 -6.14 -7.85
C ALA A 209 -5.80 -6.89 -7.60
N ASN A 210 -5.84 -8.01 -6.88
CA ASN A 210 -4.70 -8.87 -6.62
C ASN A 210 -4.94 -10.33 -7.02
N TYR A 211 -5.97 -10.60 -7.83
CA TYR A 211 -6.34 -11.94 -8.31
C TYR A 211 -6.68 -12.95 -7.19
N GLY A 212 -7.11 -12.49 -6.02
CA GLY A 212 -7.36 -13.33 -4.85
C GLY A 212 -6.08 -13.88 -4.21
N MET A 213 -4.92 -13.29 -4.51
CA MET A 213 -3.69 -13.57 -3.77
C MET A 213 -3.80 -13.07 -2.31
N PRO A 214 -2.97 -13.56 -1.38
CA PRO A 214 -3.03 -13.16 0.02
C PRO A 214 -2.97 -11.64 0.21
N ILE A 215 -3.85 -11.10 1.05
CA ILE A 215 -3.75 -9.72 1.55
C ILE A 215 -2.62 -9.61 2.57
N ASN A 216 -2.29 -8.39 2.99
CA ASN A 216 -1.20 -8.09 3.93
C ASN A 216 0.15 -8.66 3.47
N THR A 217 0.36 -8.70 2.15
CA THR A 217 1.51 -9.33 1.50
C THR A 217 2.06 -8.40 0.43
N ASN A 218 3.39 -8.32 0.35
CA ASN A 218 4.07 -7.60 -0.72
C ASN A 218 3.98 -8.43 -2.02
N LEU A 219 3.17 -7.95 -2.95
CA LEU A 219 2.92 -8.56 -4.27
C LEU A 219 3.60 -7.78 -5.40
N CYS A 220 4.59 -6.93 -5.07
CA CYS A 220 5.26 -6.03 -6.01
C CYS A 220 5.88 -6.76 -7.22
N LYS A 221 6.45 -7.95 -7.04
CA LYS A 221 6.99 -8.72 -8.16
C LYS A 221 5.87 -9.34 -8.99
N ASN A 222 5.77 -8.95 -10.27
CA ASN A 222 4.73 -9.48 -11.15
C ASN A 222 4.85 -11.00 -11.30
N ARG A 223 3.69 -11.67 -11.35
CA ARG A 223 3.62 -13.12 -11.55
C ARG A 223 3.39 -13.42 -13.03
N PHE A 224 4.07 -14.43 -13.56
CA PHE A 224 3.84 -14.92 -14.91
C PHE A 224 3.14 -16.27 -14.84
N VAL A 225 2.00 -16.39 -15.50
CA VAL A 225 1.20 -17.62 -15.55
C VAL A 225 1.12 -18.14 -16.97
N LYS A 226 1.10 -19.46 -17.13
CA LYS A 226 0.93 -20.11 -18.44
C LYS A 226 -0.52 -20.57 -18.58
N CYS A 227 -1.17 -20.19 -19.68
CA CYS A 227 -2.53 -20.60 -20.01
C CYS A 227 -2.64 -20.80 -21.52
N ASN A 228 -3.10 -21.98 -21.95
CA ASN A 228 -3.36 -22.30 -23.37
C ASN A 228 -2.18 -21.98 -24.32
N GLY A 229 -0.95 -22.26 -23.89
CA GLY A 229 0.26 -21.98 -24.69
C GLY A 229 0.78 -20.55 -24.61
N THR A 230 0.06 -19.64 -23.97
CA THR A 230 0.45 -18.24 -23.79
C THR A 230 0.99 -17.99 -22.38
N THR A 231 1.96 -17.06 -22.26
CA THR A 231 2.42 -16.56 -20.96
C THR A 231 1.80 -15.19 -20.70
N ILE A 232 1.13 -15.01 -19.57
CA ILE A 232 0.43 -13.79 -19.17
C ILE A 232 1.11 -13.22 -17.93
N MET A 233 1.45 -11.93 -17.97
CA MET A 233 1.95 -11.19 -16.82
C MET A 233 0.78 -10.67 -15.98
N LEU A 234 0.84 -10.88 -14.66
CA LEU A 234 -0.15 -10.44 -13.70
C LEU A 234 0.45 -9.31 -12.84
N GLN A 235 -0.24 -8.16 -12.82
CA GLN A 235 0.09 -7.01 -12.00
C GLN A 235 -0.87 -6.99 -10.79
N ALA A 236 -0.41 -7.45 -9.64
CA ALA A 236 -1.24 -7.61 -8.45
C ALA A 236 -0.99 -6.47 -7.47
N ALA A 237 -2.03 -5.69 -7.14
CA ALA A 237 -1.92 -4.67 -6.10
C ALA A 237 -1.64 -5.32 -4.73
N SER A 238 -0.77 -4.72 -3.93
CA SER A 238 -0.54 -5.16 -2.55
C SER A 238 -1.59 -4.53 -1.64
N ILE A 239 -2.57 -5.32 -1.20
CA ILE A 239 -3.71 -4.84 -0.41
C ILE A 239 -3.43 -5.12 1.06
N TYR A 240 -3.42 -4.08 1.89
CA TYR A 240 -3.20 -4.18 3.32
C TYR A 240 -4.41 -3.69 4.10
N THR A 241 -4.74 -4.37 5.20
CA THR A 241 -5.82 -3.97 6.11
C THR A 241 -5.45 -4.26 7.57
N ARG A 242 -5.95 -3.41 8.47
CA ARG A 242 -5.95 -3.66 9.91
C ARG A 242 -7.11 -4.58 10.24
N GLY A 243 -6.83 -5.83 10.57
CA GLY A 243 -7.85 -6.86 10.76
C GLY A 243 -8.95 -6.53 11.79
N GLU A 244 -8.62 -5.69 12.77
CA GLU A 244 -9.52 -5.18 13.81
C GLU A 244 -10.25 -3.87 13.46
N GLY A 245 -10.05 -3.34 12.25
CA GLY A 245 -10.73 -2.14 11.74
C GLY A 245 -10.21 -0.81 12.31
N GLY A 246 -9.21 -0.84 13.18
CA GLY A 246 -8.59 0.35 13.76
C GLY A 246 -7.68 1.11 12.77
N HIS A 247 -7.20 2.28 13.21
CA HIS A 247 -6.35 3.15 12.41
C HIS A 247 -4.97 2.56 12.12
N TRP A 248 -4.38 2.95 10.99
CA TRP A 248 -3.01 2.61 10.68
C TRP A 248 -2.01 3.37 11.56
N ASN A 249 -0.91 2.70 11.93
CA ASN A 249 0.25 3.36 12.50
C ASN A 249 1.19 3.78 11.37
N ASP A 250 1.62 5.03 11.36
CA ASP A 250 2.58 5.59 10.39
C ASP A 250 3.85 4.72 10.25
N GLU A 251 4.40 4.18 11.34
CA GLU A 251 5.59 3.33 11.33
C GLU A 251 5.35 2.02 10.56
N GLU A 252 4.19 1.40 10.74
CA GLU A 252 3.82 0.17 10.03
C GLU A 252 3.58 0.44 8.54
N MET A 253 2.95 1.57 8.22
CA MET A 253 2.77 2.02 6.84
C MET A 253 4.13 2.26 6.17
N ILE A 254 5.02 3.02 6.81
CA ILE A 254 6.38 3.30 6.32
C ILE A 254 7.16 2.01 6.11
N ALA A 255 7.12 1.07 7.07
CA ALA A 255 7.81 -0.21 6.95
C ALA A 255 7.31 -1.01 5.75
N THR A 256 5.99 -1.08 5.54
CA THR A 256 5.36 -1.74 4.40
C THR A 256 5.75 -1.08 3.08
N MET A 257 5.73 0.24 3.03
CA MET A 257 6.11 1.04 1.86
C MET A 257 7.58 0.88 1.51
N LEU A 258 8.47 0.82 2.49
CA LEU A 258 9.90 0.57 2.30
C LEU A 258 10.15 -0.85 1.76
N ASP A 259 9.44 -1.86 2.26
CA ASP A 259 9.57 -3.24 1.78
C ASP A 259 9.20 -3.35 0.28
N VAL A 260 8.07 -2.76 -0.10
CA VAL A 260 7.64 -2.69 -1.51
C VAL A 260 8.61 -1.87 -2.36
N SER A 261 9.05 -0.70 -1.89
CA SER A 261 9.98 0.17 -2.63
C SER A 261 11.34 -0.50 -2.86
N ARG A 262 11.90 -1.16 -1.84
CA ARG A 262 13.14 -1.93 -1.96
C ARG A 262 12.98 -3.10 -2.93
N THR A 263 11.81 -3.72 -2.96
CA THR A 263 11.49 -4.75 -3.95
C THR A 263 11.50 -4.18 -5.37
N SER A 264 10.91 -2.99 -5.58
CA SER A 264 10.97 -2.29 -6.87
C SER A 264 12.40 -1.99 -7.31
N LEU A 265 13.22 -1.40 -6.42
CA LEU A 265 14.63 -1.11 -6.72
C LEU A 265 15.42 -2.38 -7.06
N LYS A 266 15.15 -3.48 -6.36
CA LYS A 266 15.75 -4.78 -6.68
C LYS A 266 15.34 -5.28 -8.08
N MET A 267 14.09 -5.08 -8.47
CA MET A 267 13.58 -5.46 -9.80
C MET A 267 14.17 -4.57 -10.91
N LEU A 268 14.50 -3.32 -10.59
CA LEU A 268 15.20 -2.36 -11.45
C LEU A 268 16.73 -2.53 -11.46
N GLY A 269 17.28 -3.50 -10.73
CA GLY A 269 18.72 -3.56 -10.45
C GLY A 269 19.64 -3.51 -11.68
N THR A 270 19.20 -4.01 -12.83
CA THR A 270 19.97 -3.92 -14.10
C THR A 270 20.00 -2.52 -14.68
N ASP A 271 18.97 -1.73 -14.43
CA ASP A 271 18.73 -0.43 -15.04
C ASP A 271 19.30 0.72 -14.17
N ILE A 272 19.71 0.42 -12.94
CA ILE A 272 20.34 1.38 -12.00
C ILE A 272 21.77 0.95 -11.60
N PHE A 273 22.32 -0.08 -12.25
CA PHE A 273 23.58 -0.71 -11.86
C PHE A 273 24.78 0.25 -12.00
N GLN A 274 24.79 1.09 -13.03
CA GLN A 274 25.88 2.03 -13.25
C GLN A 274 25.93 3.05 -12.12
N GLN A 275 24.80 3.67 -11.77
CA GLN A 275 24.70 4.58 -10.62
C GLN A 275 25.14 3.93 -9.31
N LEU A 276 24.75 2.66 -9.07
CA LEU A 276 25.13 1.92 -7.86
C LEU A 276 26.63 1.62 -7.76
N THR A 277 27.34 1.48 -8.88
CA THR A 277 28.76 1.07 -8.90
C THR A 277 29.73 2.21 -9.18
N SER A 278 29.30 3.26 -9.87
CA SER A 278 30.11 4.44 -10.15
C SER A 278 30.23 5.39 -8.96
N TYR A 279 29.34 5.25 -7.97
CA TYR A 279 29.35 6.07 -6.77
C TYR A 279 30.54 5.73 -5.87
N ARG A 280 31.53 6.63 -5.82
CA ARG A 280 32.60 6.61 -4.82
C ARG A 280 32.19 7.53 -3.68
N LYS A 281 32.04 6.96 -2.47
CA LYS A 281 31.85 7.71 -1.23
C LYS A 281 33.04 8.61 -0.93
#